data_AF-G6EGH9-F1
#
_entry.id   AF-G6EGH9-F1
#
_cell.length_a   1.000
_cell.length_b   1.000
_cell.length_c   1.000
_cell.angle_alpha   90.00
_cell.angle_beta   90.00
_cell.angle_gamma   90.00
#
_symmetry.space_group_name_H-M   'P 1'
#
loop_
_entity.id
_entity.type
_entity.pdbx_description
1 polymer ?
#
loop_
_entity_poly.entity_id
_entity_poly.type
_entity_poly.pdbx_seq_one_letter_code
_entity_poly.pdbx_strand_id
1 'polypeptide(L)'
;MTLFDGFFQIGYVGSDIDGVCDTLGRQFGVTKVRRQHRIEWLRAVHTWVGDLMIEVLIPERGALEAYDDYIPDEPARLNIHHHGFRTTDPARWAETRRLVAAAGLPIAVETSIWNDELHMMYVDTRAQFGLYSEYILMTGSAAEGYYADVPHN
;
A
#
# COMPACT_ATOMS: atom_id res chain seq x y z
N MET A 1 11.50 -0.36 19.50
CA MET A 1 10.76 -0.48 18.22
C MET A 1 10.63 0.91 17.65
N THR A 2 10.84 1.06 16.36
CA THR A 2 10.59 2.31 15.65
C THR A 2 9.34 2.16 14.78
N LEU A 3 8.70 3.29 14.45
CA LEU A 3 7.62 3.30 13.45
C LEU A 3 8.12 2.98 12.03
N PHE A 4 9.42 2.77 11.83
CA PHE A 4 10.00 2.40 10.53
C PHE A 4 10.37 0.91 10.44
N ASP A 5 10.16 0.14 11.50
CA ASP A 5 10.47 -1.29 11.50
C ASP A 5 9.52 -2.04 10.55
N GLY A 6 10.07 -2.90 9.68
CA GLY A 6 9.27 -3.71 8.75
C GLY A 6 8.90 -3.04 7.44
N PHE A 7 9.63 -1.99 7.03
CA PHE A 7 9.48 -1.36 5.72
C PHE A 7 9.59 -2.41 4.60
N PHE A 8 8.58 -2.50 3.74
CA PHE A 8 8.54 -3.51 2.69
C PHE A 8 7.87 -3.05 1.40
N GLN A 9 7.19 -1.90 1.38
CA GLN A 9 6.38 -1.47 0.24
C GLN A 9 6.52 0.03 -0.04
N ILE A 10 6.57 0.39 -1.31
CA ILE A 10 6.21 1.74 -1.77
C ILE A 10 4.92 1.64 -2.57
N GLY A 11 3.92 2.41 -2.17
CA GLY A 11 2.62 2.48 -2.81
C GLY A 11 2.47 3.76 -3.62
N TYR A 12 2.05 3.59 -4.87
CA TYR A 12 1.71 4.65 -5.81
C TYR A 12 0.21 4.65 -6.10
N VAL A 13 -0.29 5.77 -6.60
CA VAL A 13 -1.61 5.88 -7.20
C VAL A 13 -1.45 6.18 -8.69
N GLY A 14 -2.21 5.45 -9.52
CA GLY A 14 -2.35 5.69 -10.95
C GLY A 14 -3.82 5.79 -11.35
N SER A 15 -4.10 6.08 -12.63
CA SER A 15 -5.48 6.23 -13.14
C SER A 15 -5.88 5.20 -14.20
N ASP A 16 -4.91 4.49 -14.80
CA ASP A 16 -5.17 3.45 -15.80
C ASP A 16 -4.25 2.24 -15.59
N ILE A 17 -4.83 1.05 -15.38
CA ILE A 17 -4.06 -0.14 -15.04
C ILE A 17 -3.15 -0.59 -16.19
N ASP A 18 -3.60 -0.43 -17.44
CA ASP A 18 -2.81 -0.84 -18.61
C ASP A 18 -1.67 0.14 -18.87
N GLY A 19 -1.94 1.45 -18.87
CA GLY A 19 -0.93 2.50 -18.97
C GLY A 19 0.13 2.43 -17.87
N VAL A 20 -0.27 2.09 -16.64
CA VAL A 20 0.66 1.85 -15.53
C VAL A 20 1.56 0.65 -15.82
N CYS A 21 1.00 -0.50 -16.20
CA CYS A 21 1.79 -1.70 -16.51
C CYS A 21 2.76 -1.44 -17.66
N ASP A 22 2.30 -0.76 -18.71
CA ASP A 22 3.12 -0.40 -19.87
C ASP A 22 4.25 0.55 -19.48
N THR A 23 3.99 1.54 -18.62
CA THR A 23 5.00 2.47 -18.12
C THR A 23 6.05 1.75 -17.28
N LEU A 24 5.61 0.92 -16.33
CA LEU A 24 6.47 0.08 -15.50
C LEU A 24 7.38 -0.81 -16.36
N GLY A 25 6.82 -1.49 -17.36
CA GLY A 25 7.58 -2.34 -18.27
C GLY A 25 8.56 -1.57 -19.15
N ARG A 26 8.08 -0.56 -19.88
CA ARG A 26 8.88 0.13 -20.91
C ARG A 26 9.95 1.04 -20.34
N GLN A 27 9.67 1.73 -19.23
CA GLN A 27 10.60 2.73 -18.68
C GLN A 27 11.49 2.14 -17.57
N PHE A 28 10.97 1.18 -16.80
CA PHE A 28 11.63 0.69 -15.59
C PHE A 28 11.98 -0.81 -15.65
N GLY A 29 11.64 -1.52 -16.72
CA GLY A 29 11.97 -2.94 -16.90
C GLY A 29 11.14 -3.89 -16.03
N VAL A 30 10.05 -3.41 -15.43
CA VAL A 30 9.14 -4.21 -14.59
C VAL A 30 8.14 -4.94 -15.48
N THR A 31 8.44 -6.21 -15.80
CA THR A 31 7.73 -7.01 -16.81
C THR A 31 6.78 -8.05 -16.22
N LYS A 32 6.95 -8.42 -14.95
CA LYS A 32 6.06 -9.37 -14.26
C LYS A 32 5.26 -8.63 -13.21
N VAL A 33 3.94 -8.69 -13.30
CA VAL A 33 3.05 -8.02 -12.33
C VAL A 33 1.85 -8.89 -12.01
N ARG A 34 1.38 -8.81 -10.76
CA ARG A 34 0.05 -9.31 -10.38
C ARG A 34 -0.93 -8.16 -10.54
N ARG A 35 -1.99 -8.36 -11.33
CA ARG A 35 -3.13 -7.44 -11.42
C ARG A 35 -4.26 -7.97 -10.55
N GLN A 36 -4.86 -7.11 -9.75
CA GLN A 36 -5.93 -7.49 -8.83
C GLN A 36 -7.09 -6.49 -8.94
N HIS A 37 -8.31 -7.02 -9.04
CA HIS A 37 -9.52 -6.26 -8.76
C HIS A 37 -9.86 -6.51 -7.28
N ARG A 38 -9.55 -5.54 -6.40
CA ARG A 38 -9.69 -5.72 -4.95
C ARG A 38 -11.16 -5.64 -4.54
N ILE A 39 -11.81 -4.59 -4.97
CA ILE A 39 -13.21 -4.23 -4.74
C ILE A 39 -13.68 -3.38 -5.93
N GLU A 40 -15.00 -3.13 -6.03
CA GLU A 40 -15.63 -2.45 -7.18
C GLU A 40 -14.87 -1.20 -7.63
N TRP A 41 -14.52 -0.33 -6.68
CA TRP A 41 -13.87 0.95 -6.93
C TRP A 41 -12.33 0.93 -6.87
N LEU A 42 -11.68 -0.22 -6.63
CA LEU A 42 -10.23 -0.29 -6.44
C LEU A 42 -9.59 -1.46 -7.20
N ARG A 43 -8.72 -1.12 -8.15
CA ARG A 43 -7.76 -2.08 -8.72
C ARG A 43 -6.38 -1.87 -8.13
N ALA A 44 -5.54 -2.90 -8.21
CA ALA A 44 -4.16 -2.84 -7.78
C ALA A 44 -3.23 -3.59 -8.73
N VAL A 45 -1.98 -3.15 -8.78
CA VAL A 45 -0.86 -3.83 -9.41
C VAL A 45 0.20 -4.06 -8.34
N HIS A 46 0.70 -5.29 -8.23
CA HIS A 46 1.76 -5.64 -7.29
C HIS A 46 2.92 -6.31 -8.01
N THR A 47 4.12 -6.01 -7.55
CA THR A 47 5.30 -6.80 -7.89
C THR A 47 6.39 -6.61 -6.86
N TRP A 48 7.24 -7.63 -6.69
CA TRP A 48 8.48 -7.53 -5.97
C TRP A 48 9.62 -7.11 -6.91
N VAL A 49 10.40 -6.12 -6.48
CA VAL A 49 11.69 -5.73 -7.07
C VAL A 49 12.74 -5.86 -5.98
N GLY A 50 13.55 -6.93 -6.04
CA GLY A 50 14.33 -7.37 -4.89
C GLY A 50 13.40 -7.71 -3.71
N ASP A 51 13.68 -7.12 -2.55
CA ASP A 51 12.89 -7.30 -1.31
C ASP A 51 11.80 -6.23 -1.13
N LEU A 52 11.65 -5.31 -2.08
CA LEU A 52 10.67 -4.21 -2.01
C LEU A 52 9.45 -4.51 -2.87
N MET A 53 8.25 -4.38 -2.30
CA MET A 53 7.00 -4.39 -3.04
C MET A 53 6.75 -3.02 -3.66
N ILE A 54 6.50 -3.01 -4.97
CA ILE A 54 5.85 -1.91 -5.65
C ILE A 54 4.35 -2.22 -5.70
N GLU A 55 3.57 -1.39 -5.02
CA GLU A 55 2.12 -1.38 -5.16
C GLU A 55 1.71 -0.17 -6.01
N VAL A 56 0.83 -0.37 -6.97
CA VAL A 56 0.09 0.71 -7.62
C VAL A 56 -1.39 0.49 -7.39
N LEU A 57 -2.05 1.45 -6.75
CA LEU A 57 -3.49 1.51 -6.57
C LEU A 57 -4.11 2.32 -7.70
N ILE A 58 -5.23 1.83 -8.23
CA ILE A 58 -6.02 2.50 -9.27
C ILE A 58 -7.45 2.64 -8.73
N PRO A 59 -7.70 3.64 -7.87
CA PRO A 59 -9.02 3.92 -7.31
C PRO A 59 -9.90 4.68 -8.30
N GLU A 60 -11.21 4.52 -8.17
CA GLU A 60 -12.17 5.44 -8.76
C GLU A 60 -12.13 6.78 -8.03
N ARG A 61 -12.16 7.88 -8.78
CA ARG A 61 -12.13 9.24 -8.23
C ARG A 61 -13.37 9.49 -7.37
N GLY A 62 -13.16 10.01 -6.16
CA GLY A 62 -14.20 10.28 -5.17
C GLY A 62 -14.64 9.06 -4.35
N ALA A 63 -14.06 7.87 -4.58
CA ALA A 63 -14.42 6.67 -3.82
C ALA A 63 -13.85 6.66 -2.41
N LEU A 64 -12.65 7.22 -2.22
CA LEU A 64 -12.01 7.39 -0.92
C LEU A 64 -11.09 8.61 -0.93
N GLU A 65 -11.37 9.56 -0.04
CA GLU A 65 -10.68 10.86 0.04
C GLU A 65 -9.14 10.72 0.15
N ALA A 66 -8.66 9.67 0.83
CA ALA A 66 -7.22 9.42 0.98
C ALA A 66 -6.46 9.34 -0.36
N TYR A 67 -7.12 8.95 -1.44
CA TYR A 67 -6.48 8.82 -2.76
C TYR A 67 -6.71 10.01 -3.68
N ASP A 68 -7.72 10.85 -3.46
CA ASP A 68 -8.24 11.76 -4.48
C ASP A 68 -7.19 12.76 -5.00
N ASP A 69 -6.38 13.29 -4.09
CA ASP A 69 -5.28 14.21 -4.40
C ASP A 69 -4.12 13.54 -5.16
N TYR A 70 -4.07 12.21 -5.15
CA TYR A 70 -3.01 11.42 -5.75
C TYR A 70 -3.39 10.83 -7.11
N ILE A 71 -4.67 10.86 -7.52
CA ILE A 71 -5.11 10.33 -8.82
C ILE A 71 -4.63 11.24 -9.95
N PRO A 72 -3.67 10.81 -10.79
CA PRO A 72 -3.15 11.63 -11.87
C PRO A 72 -4.14 11.69 -13.04
N ASP A 73 -4.22 12.85 -13.69
CA ASP A 73 -5.01 13.01 -14.92
C ASP A 73 -4.37 12.31 -16.13
N GLU A 74 -3.05 12.13 -16.09
CA GLU A 74 -2.28 11.44 -17.14
C GLU A 74 -2.24 9.92 -16.89
N PRO A 75 -2.69 9.06 -17.84
CA PRO A 75 -2.78 7.61 -17.65
C PRO A 75 -1.46 6.90 -17.30
N ALA A 76 -0.33 7.43 -17.79
CA ALA A 76 1.00 6.84 -17.61
C ALA A 76 1.72 7.35 -16.34
N ARG A 77 1.13 8.30 -15.62
CA ARG A 77 1.76 8.91 -14.45
C ARG A 77 1.44 8.11 -13.19
N LEU A 78 2.42 8.04 -12.29
CA LEU A 78 2.30 7.46 -10.96
C LEU A 78 2.65 8.53 -9.94
N ASN A 79 1.77 8.75 -8.96
CA ASN A 79 2.07 9.62 -7.83
C ASN A 79 2.36 8.76 -6.60
N ILE A 80 3.47 9.03 -5.91
CA ILE A 80 3.78 8.33 -4.66
C ILE A 80 2.71 8.66 -3.61
N HIS A 81 2.15 7.64 -2.97
CA HIS A 81 1.03 7.77 -2.04
C HIS A 81 1.42 7.41 -0.61
N HIS A 82 2.12 6.29 -0.42
CA HIS A 82 2.54 5.82 0.89
C HIS A 82 3.79 4.96 0.84
N HIS A 83 4.42 4.81 2.01
CA HIS A 83 5.31 3.70 2.33
C HIS A 83 4.60 2.72 3.27
N GLY A 84 4.88 1.42 3.12
CA GLY A 84 4.25 0.36 3.88
C GLY A 84 5.22 -0.35 4.82
N PHE A 85 4.77 -0.55 6.04
CA PHE A 85 5.44 -1.31 7.10
C PHE A 85 4.58 -2.51 7.47
N ARG A 86 5.17 -3.71 7.46
CA ARG A 86 4.46 -4.96 7.76
C ARG A 86 5.02 -5.63 9.00
N THR A 87 4.13 -6.16 9.82
CA THR A 87 4.47 -7.08 10.90
C THR A 87 3.53 -8.28 10.93
N THR A 88 4.01 -9.40 11.47
CA THR A 88 3.21 -10.58 11.80
C THR A 88 2.98 -10.73 13.31
N ASP A 89 3.46 -9.75 14.09
CA ASP A 89 3.43 -9.78 15.54
C ASP A 89 2.34 -8.83 16.08
N PRO A 90 1.25 -9.36 16.66
CA PRO A 90 0.18 -8.54 17.23
C PRO A 90 0.65 -7.59 18.33
N ALA A 91 1.71 -7.94 19.08
CA ALA A 91 2.25 -7.07 20.11
C ALA A 91 2.92 -5.82 19.49
N ARG A 92 3.62 -5.99 18.36
CA ARG A 92 4.16 -4.86 17.60
C ARG A 92 3.07 -4.00 17.02
N TRP A 93 2.01 -4.60 16.47
CA TRP A 93 0.85 -3.85 16.00
C TRP A 93 0.23 -2.97 17.09
N ALA A 94 -0.02 -3.55 18.28
CA ALA A 94 -0.54 -2.81 19.41
C ALA A 94 0.38 -1.65 19.84
N GLU A 95 1.70 -1.88 19.85
CA GLU A 95 2.69 -0.83 20.14
C GLU A 95 2.71 0.26 19.06
N THR A 96 2.62 -0.09 17.78
CA THR A 96 2.53 0.89 16.68
C THR A 96 1.31 1.80 16.87
N ARG A 97 0.14 1.22 17.16
CA ARG A 97 -1.07 2.00 17.44
C ARG A 97 -0.89 2.92 18.65
N ARG A 98 -0.24 2.44 19.72
CA ARG A 98 0.06 3.24 20.90
C ARG A 98 0.98 4.42 20.56
N LEU A 99 2.01 4.20 19.76
CA LEU A 99 2.95 5.24 19.33
C LEU A 99 2.29 6.27 18.41
N VAL A 100 1.46 5.85 17.46
CA VAL A 100 0.66 6.73 16.59
C VAL A 100 -0.25 7.62 17.43
N ALA A 101 -0.98 7.03 18.39
CA ALA A 101 -1.85 7.79 19.30
C ALA A 101 -1.06 8.75 20.20
N ALA A 102 0.07 8.32 20.76
CA ALA A 102 0.92 9.15 21.61
C ALA A 102 1.54 10.33 20.85
N ALA A 103 1.81 10.16 19.55
CA ALA A 103 2.29 11.21 18.67
C ALA A 103 1.17 12.17 18.18
N GLY A 104 -0.10 11.86 18.46
CA GLY A 104 -1.24 12.65 18.00
C GLY A 104 -1.41 12.62 16.47
N LEU A 105 -0.94 11.56 15.81
CA LEU A 105 -1.01 11.45 14.35
C LEU A 105 -2.42 10.99 13.91
N PRO A 106 -3.08 11.67 12.96
CA PRO A 106 -4.38 11.25 12.45
C PRO A 106 -4.31 9.91 11.72
N ILE A 107 -5.36 9.10 11.85
CA ILE A 107 -5.55 7.89 11.04
C ILE A 107 -6.58 8.23 9.96
N ALA A 108 -6.17 8.22 8.70
CA ALA A 108 -7.03 8.54 7.56
C ALA A 108 -7.90 7.34 7.15
N VAL A 109 -7.37 6.13 7.26
CA VAL A 109 -8.08 4.88 6.96
C VAL A 109 -7.65 3.84 7.97
N GLU A 110 -8.59 3.06 8.49
CA GLU A 110 -8.34 1.85 9.27
C GLU A 110 -9.32 0.77 8.85
N THR A 111 -8.83 -0.41 8.49
CA THR A 111 -9.68 -1.51 8.05
C THR A 111 -9.04 -2.87 8.32
N SER A 112 -9.85 -3.91 8.27
CA SER A 112 -9.38 -5.29 8.23
C SER A 112 -10.05 -6.07 7.10
N ILE A 113 -9.30 -6.97 6.50
CA ILE A 113 -9.74 -7.86 5.42
C ILE A 113 -9.21 -9.27 5.70
N TRP A 114 -9.55 -10.21 4.80
CA TRP A 114 -9.10 -11.61 4.91
C TRP A 114 -9.52 -12.26 6.23
N ASN A 115 -10.82 -12.22 6.54
CA ASN A 115 -11.38 -12.76 7.79
C ASN A 115 -10.70 -12.22 9.06
N ASP A 116 -10.39 -10.92 9.08
CA ASP A 116 -9.72 -10.23 10.20
C ASP A 116 -8.28 -10.67 10.45
N GLU A 117 -7.63 -11.31 9.48
CA GLU A 117 -6.22 -11.70 9.58
C GLU A 117 -5.27 -10.67 8.94
N LEU A 118 -5.79 -9.71 8.17
CA LEU A 118 -5.02 -8.58 7.63
C LEU A 118 -5.64 -7.29 8.12
N HIS A 119 -4.96 -6.59 9.02
CA HIS A 119 -5.33 -5.23 9.44
C HIS A 119 -4.40 -4.23 8.79
N MET A 120 -4.94 -3.08 8.42
CA MET A 120 -4.15 -1.98 7.90
C MET A 120 -4.64 -0.63 8.41
N MET A 121 -3.71 0.32 8.54
CA MET A 121 -4.03 1.71 8.79
C MET A 121 -3.14 2.64 7.97
N TYR A 122 -3.74 3.62 7.32
CA TYR A 122 -3.03 4.79 6.79
C TYR A 122 -3.00 5.88 7.84
N VAL A 123 -1.81 6.18 8.34
CA VAL A 123 -1.56 7.30 9.24
C VAL A 123 -1.14 8.51 8.42
N ASP A 124 -1.80 9.64 8.66
CA ASP A 124 -1.52 10.90 7.97
C ASP A 124 -0.21 11.50 8.49
N THR A 125 0.86 11.16 7.79
CA THR A 125 2.21 11.67 8.01
C THR A 125 2.67 12.60 6.88
N ARG A 126 1.73 13.10 6.07
CA ARG A 126 2.02 13.95 4.91
C ARG A 126 2.73 15.24 5.30
N ALA A 127 2.39 15.81 6.46
CA ALA A 127 3.03 17.02 6.98
C ALA A 127 4.53 16.80 7.31
N GLN A 128 4.95 15.56 7.59
CA GLN A 128 6.32 15.21 7.96
C GLN A 128 7.12 14.63 6.79
N PHE A 129 6.48 13.79 5.97
CA PHE A 129 7.17 13.00 4.94
C PHE A 129 6.66 13.25 3.51
N GLY A 130 5.57 14.00 3.35
CA GLY A 130 4.93 14.25 2.05
C GLY A 130 4.05 13.10 1.54
N LEU A 131 3.87 12.03 2.32
CA LEU A 131 3.12 10.82 1.97
C LEU A 131 2.54 10.17 3.23
N TYR A 132 1.58 9.25 3.09
CA TYR A 132 1.01 8.50 4.21
C TYR A 132 1.95 7.39 4.70
N SER A 133 1.86 7.07 6.00
CA SER A 133 2.47 5.86 6.58
C SER A 133 1.45 4.75 6.68
N GLU A 134 1.63 3.67 5.92
CA GLU A 134 0.81 2.48 6.02
C GLU A 134 1.44 1.47 6.98
N TYR A 135 0.65 0.99 7.94
CA TYR A 135 1.05 -0.11 8.80
C TYR A 135 0.11 -1.28 8.57
N ILE A 136 0.68 -2.47 8.41
CA ILE A 136 -0.06 -3.70 8.15
C ILE A 136 0.31 -4.75 9.20
N LEU A 137 -0.69 -5.32 9.85
CA LEU A 137 -0.58 -6.56 10.60
C LEU A 137 -1.13 -7.70 9.73
N MET A 138 -0.34 -8.75 9.54
CA MET A 138 -0.77 -9.98 8.88
C MET A 138 -0.58 -11.16 9.82
N THR A 139 -1.66 -11.83 10.18
CA THR A 139 -1.66 -13.03 11.02
C THR A 139 -2.19 -14.22 10.23
N GLY A 140 -2.16 -15.41 10.83
CA GLY A 140 -2.80 -16.61 10.28
C GLY A 140 -2.45 -16.88 8.81
N SER A 141 -3.48 -17.17 8.02
CA SER A 141 -3.33 -17.49 6.60
C SER A 141 -2.97 -16.27 5.74
N ALA A 142 -3.33 -15.06 6.17
CA ALA A 142 -2.95 -13.84 5.47
C ALA A 142 -1.43 -13.67 5.44
N ALA A 143 -0.73 -13.92 6.56
CA ALA A 143 0.72 -13.80 6.68
C ALA A 143 1.50 -14.63 5.65
N GLU A 144 0.97 -15.81 5.31
CA GLU A 144 1.59 -16.74 4.38
C GLU A 144 1.10 -16.55 2.94
N GLY A 145 -0.20 -16.30 2.75
CA GLY A 145 -0.85 -16.44 1.45
C GLY A 145 -1.11 -15.14 0.70
N TYR A 146 -1.29 -14.01 1.39
CA TYR A 146 -1.86 -12.81 0.74
C TYR A 146 -0.98 -12.22 -0.37
N TYR A 147 0.34 -12.33 -0.22
CA TYR A 147 1.33 -11.88 -1.21
C TYR A 147 2.08 -13.03 -1.89
N ALA A 148 1.66 -14.28 -1.68
CA ALA A 148 2.39 -15.46 -2.17
C ALA A 148 2.43 -15.57 -3.70
N ASP A 149 1.42 -15.04 -4.40
CA ASP A 149 1.30 -15.04 -5.85
C ASP A 149 1.82 -13.74 -6.51
N VAL A 150 2.39 -12.81 -5.73
CA VAL A 150 3.02 -11.61 -6.29
C VAL A 150 4.35 -12.00 -6.95
N PRO A 151 4.55 -11.69 -8.25
CA PRO A 151 5.76 -12.09 -8.94
C PRO A 151 6.96 -11.21 -8.59
N HIS A 152 8.15 -11.79 -8.66
CA HIS A 152 9.43 -11.10 -8.57
C HIS A 152 9.97 -10.77 -9.96
N ASN A 153 10.33 -9.49 -10.18
CA ASN A 153 11.03 -9.04 -11.39
C ASN A 153 12.50 -9.44 -11.39
#